data_AF-A0A8D0KTU1-F1
#
_entry.id   AF-A0A8D0KTU1-F1
#
_cell.length_a   1.000
_cell.length_b   1.000
_cell.length_c   1.000
_cell.angle_alpha   90.00
_cell.angle_beta   90.00
_cell.angle_gamma   90.00
#
_symmetry.space_group_name_H-M   'P 1'
#
loop_
_entity.id
_entity.type
_entity.pdbx_description
1 polymer ?
#
loop_
_entity_poly.entity_id
_entity_poly.type
_entity_poly.pdbx_seq_one_letter_code
_entity_poly.pdbx_strand_id
1 'polypeptide(L)'
;MLSFRQERKLLATAQQMLQDSKTKIEIIRMHIVKVSQTDAAKLRIEELRHHLRIEAAVAEGAKNVLKILGGSRVQDRKFLAEAQSRLQESSQKIDLLRLSLEHQLSELSPDHPKRALIKQELVNTSSLGAQHSNIQPTSVIKPTALTGTLEVRLMGCQDLLENVPGRSRMTSSSPICGSPSDLRSLSRTRVGLGIHGRSVAGNTLLETTFDYEVLAVLKVDNKVVGQTNWGPVNNQAWDQSFVIELDRSRELEIAIYWRDWRELCAVKFLRLDDFLDNERHGMCLSLEPQGMLFAEV
;
A
#
# COMPACT_ATOMS: atom_id res chain seq x y z
N MET A 1 -33.18 -62.68 -16.06
CA MET A 1 -32.10 -62.57 -15.05
C MET A 1 -30.79 -62.39 -15.78
N LEU A 2 -30.10 -61.27 -15.58
CA LEU A 2 -28.70 -61.15 -16.01
C LEU A 2 -27.88 -62.19 -15.24
N SER A 3 -26.93 -62.84 -15.91
CA SER A 3 -25.99 -63.75 -15.22
C SER A 3 -25.19 -62.97 -14.18
N PHE A 4 -24.94 -63.54 -13.00
CA PHE A 4 -24.13 -62.95 -11.93
C PHE A 4 -22.75 -62.44 -12.43
N ARG A 5 -22.18 -63.07 -13.46
CA ARG A 5 -20.94 -62.60 -14.13
C ARG A 5 -21.12 -61.27 -14.87
N GLN A 6 -22.30 -61.04 -15.42
CA GLN A 6 -22.63 -59.86 -16.20
C GLN A 6 -22.88 -58.65 -15.29
N GLU A 7 -23.52 -58.86 -14.13
CA GLU A 7 -23.65 -57.84 -13.08
C GLU A 7 -22.29 -57.41 -12.53
N ARG A 8 -21.38 -58.36 -12.25
CA ARG A 8 -20.01 -58.04 -11.80
C ARG A 8 -19.23 -57.21 -12.81
N LYS A 9 -19.35 -57.50 -14.11
CA LYS A 9 -18.71 -56.70 -15.16
C LYS A 9 -19.30 -55.29 -15.23
N LEU A 10 -20.63 -55.17 -15.19
CA LEU A 10 -21.31 -53.87 -15.20
C LEU A 10 -20.91 -53.01 -13.98
N LEU A 11 -20.81 -53.63 -12.80
CA LEU A 11 -20.36 -52.94 -11.58
C LEU A 11 -18.92 -52.43 -11.72
N ALA A 12 -18.01 -53.25 -12.25
CA ALA A 12 -16.62 -52.86 -12.48
C ALA A 12 -16.52 -51.69 -13.49
N THR A 13 -17.29 -51.73 -14.58
CA THR A 13 -17.34 -50.63 -15.55
C THR A 13 -17.89 -49.35 -14.93
N ALA A 14 -18.97 -49.44 -14.13
CA ALA A 14 -19.53 -48.29 -13.44
C ALA A 14 -18.54 -47.68 -12.43
N GLN A 15 -17.79 -48.50 -11.70
CA GLN A 15 -16.74 -48.06 -10.77
C GLN A 15 -15.59 -47.36 -11.50
N GLN A 16 -15.14 -47.91 -12.64
CA GLN A 16 -14.10 -47.29 -13.46
C GLN A 16 -14.58 -45.93 -14.00
N MET A 17 -15.79 -45.86 -14.53
CA MET A 17 -16.37 -44.60 -15.03
C MET A 17 -16.52 -43.55 -13.93
N LEU A 18 -16.89 -43.96 -12.71
CA LEU A 18 -16.95 -43.05 -11.57
C LEU A 18 -15.57 -42.49 -11.22
N GLN A 19 -14.53 -43.33 -11.23
CA GLN A 19 -13.17 -42.90 -10.94
C GLN A 19 -12.63 -41.95 -12.03
N ASP A 20 -12.88 -42.26 -13.30
CA ASP A 20 -12.52 -41.39 -14.42
C ASP A 20 -13.26 -40.05 -14.36
N SER A 21 -14.55 -40.06 -13.99
CA SER A 21 -15.35 -38.84 -13.82
C SER A 21 -14.82 -37.96 -12.68
N LYS A 22 -14.48 -38.55 -11.53
CA LYS A 22 -13.87 -37.82 -10.39
C LYS A 22 -12.56 -37.15 -10.80
N THR A 23 -11.68 -37.87 -11.49
CA THR A 23 -10.41 -37.31 -11.99
C THR A 23 -10.64 -36.16 -12.96
N LYS A 24 -11.58 -36.30 -13.90
CA LYS A 24 -11.93 -35.23 -14.86
C LYS A 24 -12.49 -33.99 -14.15
N ILE A 25 -13.36 -34.17 -13.15
CA ILE A 25 -13.92 -33.07 -12.35
C ILE A 25 -12.79 -32.32 -11.64
N GLU A 26 -11.83 -33.03 -11.03
CA GLU A 26 -10.71 -32.39 -10.33
C GLU A 26 -9.79 -31.63 -11.29
N ILE A 27 -9.52 -32.17 -12.48
CA ILE A 27 -8.75 -31.46 -13.51
C ILE A 27 -9.47 -30.17 -13.95
N ILE A 28 -10.78 -30.23 -14.17
CA ILE A 28 -11.57 -29.05 -14.54
C ILE A 28 -11.56 -28.03 -13.41
N ARG A 29 -11.75 -28.46 -12.16
CA ARG A 29 -11.68 -27.59 -10.98
C ARG A 29 -10.31 -26.91 -10.87
N MET A 30 -9.22 -27.67 -11.04
CA MET A 30 -7.86 -27.14 -11.05
C MET A 30 -7.65 -26.12 -12.19
N HIS A 31 -8.21 -26.38 -13.38
CA HIS A 31 -8.14 -25.42 -14.51
C HIS A 31 -8.94 -24.15 -14.24
N ILE A 32 -10.14 -24.25 -13.64
CA ILE A 32 -10.94 -23.08 -13.27
C ILE A 32 -10.18 -22.22 -12.27
N VAL A 33 -9.64 -22.82 -11.20
CA VAL A 33 -8.82 -22.10 -10.21
C VAL A 33 -7.63 -21.41 -10.87
N LYS A 34 -6.92 -22.12 -11.76
CA LYS A 34 -5.76 -21.59 -12.48
C LYS A 34 -6.13 -20.43 -13.39
N VAL A 35 -7.23 -20.54 -14.15
CA VAL A 35 -7.69 -19.49 -15.06
C VAL A 35 -8.15 -18.26 -14.25
N SER A 36 -8.95 -18.45 -13.21
CA SER A 36 -9.39 -17.37 -12.33
C SER A 36 -8.21 -16.66 -11.64
N GLN A 37 -7.20 -17.41 -11.18
CA GLN A 37 -5.97 -16.81 -10.64
C GLN A 37 -5.20 -16.03 -11.71
N THR A 38 -5.12 -16.53 -12.93
CA THR A 38 -4.43 -15.78 -14.01
C THR A 38 -5.14 -14.49 -14.36
N ASP A 39 -6.48 -14.46 -14.33
CA ASP A 39 -7.24 -13.24 -14.63
C ASP A 39 -7.22 -12.25 -13.46
N ALA A 40 -7.30 -12.73 -12.22
CA ALA A 40 -7.11 -11.90 -11.02
C ALA A 40 -5.70 -11.28 -10.97
N ALA A 41 -4.65 -12.07 -11.24
CA ALA A 41 -3.27 -11.56 -11.30
C ALA A 41 -3.09 -10.55 -12.45
N LYS A 42 -3.74 -10.77 -13.60
CA LYS A 42 -3.71 -9.83 -14.74
C LYS A 42 -4.36 -8.50 -14.39
N LEU A 43 -5.46 -8.49 -13.64
CA LEU A 43 -6.15 -7.28 -13.18
C LEU A 43 -5.31 -6.55 -12.15
N ARG A 44 -4.80 -7.26 -11.13
CA ARG A 44 -3.92 -6.69 -10.09
C ARG A 44 -2.70 -5.98 -10.66
N ILE A 45 -2.01 -6.59 -11.64
CA ILE A 45 -0.86 -5.96 -12.32
C ILE A 45 -1.27 -4.66 -13.01
N GLU A 46 -2.44 -4.63 -13.65
CA GLU A 46 -2.90 -3.45 -14.37
C GLU A 46 -3.32 -2.32 -13.42
N GLU A 47 -3.97 -2.66 -12.30
CA GLU A 47 -4.29 -1.72 -11.23
C GLU A 47 -3.01 -1.11 -10.62
N LEU A 48 -2.03 -1.93 -10.24
CA LEU A 48 -0.73 -1.46 -9.72
C LEU A 48 -0.04 -0.50 -10.71
N ARG A 49 -0.04 -0.84 -12.00
CA ARG A 49 0.50 0.04 -13.05
C ARG A 49 -0.27 1.33 -13.20
N HIS A 50 -1.58 1.29 -13.04
CA HIS A 50 -2.44 2.47 -13.14
C HIS A 50 -2.16 3.43 -11.98
N HIS A 51 -2.17 2.94 -10.74
CA HIS A 51 -1.83 3.75 -9.55
C HIS A 51 -0.42 4.29 -9.62
N LEU A 52 0.56 3.49 -10.06
CA LEU A 52 1.94 3.94 -10.21
C LEU A 52 2.04 5.14 -11.18
N ARG A 53 1.30 5.10 -12.30
CA ARG A 53 1.25 6.21 -13.27
C ARG A 53 0.60 7.46 -12.68
N ILE A 54 -0.49 7.31 -11.92
CA ILE A 54 -1.16 8.41 -11.24
C ILE A 54 -0.19 9.07 -10.26
N GLU A 55 0.41 8.29 -9.37
CA GLU A 55 1.31 8.81 -8.35
C GLU A 55 2.55 9.45 -8.98
N ALA A 56 3.15 8.84 -10.03
CA ALA A 56 4.25 9.47 -10.75
C ALA A 56 3.87 10.85 -11.33
N ALA A 57 2.65 11.00 -11.86
CA ALA A 57 2.16 12.28 -12.35
C ALA A 57 1.91 13.29 -11.22
N VAL A 58 1.39 12.85 -10.08
CA VAL A 58 1.18 13.69 -8.88
C VAL A 58 2.52 14.18 -8.33
N ALA A 59 3.51 13.30 -8.17
CA ALA A 59 4.85 13.65 -7.73
C ALA A 59 5.52 14.67 -8.67
N GLU A 60 5.46 14.46 -9.98
CA GLU A 60 6.04 15.39 -10.96
C GLU A 60 5.32 16.75 -10.95
N GLY A 61 3.98 16.74 -10.82
CA GLY A 61 3.18 17.96 -10.65
C GLY A 61 3.59 18.76 -9.42
N ALA A 62 3.72 18.09 -8.27
CA ALA A 62 4.16 18.71 -7.02
C ALA A 62 5.58 19.27 -7.11
N LYS A 63 6.51 18.53 -7.72
CA LYS A 63 7.89 18.97 -7.98
C LYS A 63 7.94 20.22 -8.86
N ASN A 64 7.08 20.30 -9.88
CA ASN A 64 6.98 21.49 -10.74
C ASN A 64 6.43 22.70 -9.99
N VAL A 65 5.44 22.52 -9.12
CA VAL A 65 4.94 23.58 -8.23
C VAL A 65 6.05 24.10 -7.31
N LEU A 66 6.84 23.21 -6.70
CA LEU A 66 7.98 23.61 -5.85
C LEU A 66 9.03 24.42 -6.60
N LYS A 67 9.32 24.07 -7.86
CA LYS A 67 10.23 24.86 -8.72
C LYS A 67 9.70 26.26 -9.01
N ILE A 68 8.39 26.39 -9.28
CA ILE A 68 7.74 27.67 -9.58
C ILE A 68 7.68 28.56 -8.33
N LEU A 69 7.31 27.98 -7.18
CA LEU A 69 7.12 28.70 -5.92
C LEU A 69 8.42 28.95 -5.14
N GLY A 70 9.55 28.37 -5.57
CA GLY A 70 10.87 28.57 -4.96
C GLY A 70 11.40 30.01 -5.03
N GLY A 71 10.72 30.91 -5.74
CA GLY A 71 11.08 32.33 -5.94
C GLY A 71 10.74 33.30 -4.79
N SER A 72 10.24 32.82 -3.65
CA SER A 72 10.10 33.54 -2.37
C SER A 72 9.01 34.63 -2.26
N ARG A 73 7.84 34.25 -1.73
CA ARG A 73 6.89 35.13 -1.02
C ARG A 73 6.34 34.43 0.23
N VAL A 74 6.04 35.18 1.29
CA VAL A 74 5.53 34.62 2.57
C VAL A 74 4.20 33.88 2.41
N GLN A 75 3.34 34.34 1.49
CA GLN A 75 2.05 33.69 1.18
C GLN A 75 2.22 32.31 0.51
N ASP A 76 3.35 32.08 -0.16
CA ASP A 76 3.65 30.82 -0.85
C ASP A 76 4.10 29.72 0.11
N ARG A 77 4.43 30.05 1.36
CA ARG A 77 4.97 29.07 2.34
C ARG A 77 4.00 27.94 2.64
N LYS A 78 2.69 28.22 2.72
CA LYS A 78 1.67 27.18 2.93
C LYS A 78 1.55 26.26 1.71
N PHE A 79 1.53 26.85 0.52
CA PHE A 79 1.45 26.10 -0.74
C PHE A 79 2.72 25.27 -1.00
N LEU A 80 3.88 25.80 -0.62
CA LEU A 80 5.15 25.07 -0.64
C LEU A 80 5.12 23.87 0.30
N ALA A 81 4.63 24.03 1.53
CA ALA A 81 4.51 22.93 2.48
C ALA A 81 3.53 21.84 1.98
N GLU A 82 2.40 22.23 1.40
CA GLU A 82 1.43 21.30 0.81
C GLU A 82 2.01 20.55 -0.39
N ALA A 83 2.68 21.27 -1.31
CA ALA A 83 3.35 20.66 -2.46
C ALA A 83 4.47 19.70 -2.03
N GLN A 84 5.24 20.07 -1.00
CA GLN A 84 6.30 19.21 -0.45
C GLN A 84 5.71 17.95 0.19
N SER A 85 4.63 18.07 0.98
CA SER A 85 3.94 16.92 1.57
C SER A 85 3.36 15.99 0.52
N ARG A 86 2.71 16.52 -0.53
CA ARG A 86 2.22 15.71 -1.66
C ARG A 86 3.34 15.00 -2.40
N LEU A 87 4.46 15.68 -2.63
CA LEU A 87 5.63 15.06 -3.25
C LEU A 87 6.18 13.92 -2.39
N GLN A 88 6.31 14.11 -1.08
CA GLN A 88 6.78 13.08 -0.15
C GLN A 88 5.84 11.88 -0.16
N GLU A 89 4.55 12.09 0.07
CA GLU A 89 3.56 11.01 0.12
C GLU A 89 3.49 10.22 -1.19
N SER A 90 3.46 10.93 -2.32
CA SER A 90 3.40 10.29 -3.63
C SER A 90 4.68 9.50 -3.94
N SER A 91 5.85 10.02 -3.57
CA SER A 91 7.12 9.29 -3.68
C SER A 91 7.11 8.00 -2.86
N GLN A 92 6.57 8.05 -1.64
CA GLN A 92 6.45 6.88 -0.78
C GLN A 92 5.53 5.82 -1.37
N LYS A 93 4.37 6.21 -1.92
CA LYS A 93 3.47 5.30 -2.62
C LYS A 93 4.11 4.68 -3.85
N ILE A 94 4.83 5.48 -4.64
CA ILE A 94 5.57 5.01 -5.81
C ILE A 94 6.54 3.89 -5.41
N ASP A 95 7.30 4.06 -4.33
CA ASP A 95 8.26 3.04 -3.87
C ASP A 95 7.56 1.73 -3.48
N LEU A 96 6.42 1.80 -2.78
CA LEU A 96 5.61 0.63 -2.43
C LEU A 96 5.02 -0.07 -3.66
N LEU A 97 4.48 0.70 -4.61
CA LEU A 97 3.87 0.17 -5.83
C LEU A 97 4.93 -0.46 -6.75
N ARG A 98 6.13 0.12 -6.82
CA ARG A 98 7.27 -0.50 -7.53
C ARG A 98 7.67 -1.83 -6.91
N LEU A 99 7.82 -1.86 -5.59
CA LEU A 99 8.15 -3.11 -4.88
C LEU A 99 7.07 -4.19 -5.13
N SER A 100 5.79 -3.80 -5.13
CA SER A 100 4.67 -4.69 -5.46
C SER A 100 4.79 -5.27 -6.88
N LEU A 101 5.11 -4.43 -7.86
CA LEU A 101 5.33 -4.86 -9.24
C LEU A 101 6.57 -5.75 -9.40
N GLU A 102 7.64 -5.48 -8.64
CA GLU A 102 8.84 -6.32 -8.61
C GLU A 102 8.56 -7.71 -8.02
N HIS A 103 7.77 -7.79 -6.94
CA HIS A 103 7.28 -9.06 -6.40
C HIS A 103 6.44 -9.82 -7.44
N GLN A 104 5.53 -9.15 -8.14
CA GLN A 104 4.77 -9.79 -9.22
C GLN A 104 5.67 -10.24 -10.38
N LEU A 105 6.75 -9.52 -10.68
CA LEU A 105 7.72 -9.90 -11.71
C LEU A 105 8.50 -11.17 -11.36
N SER A 106 8.81 -11.38 -10.08
CA SER A 106 9.55 -12.56 -9.61
C SER A 106 8.66 -13.80 -9.61
N GLU A 107 7.36 -13.65 -9.35
CA GLU A 107 6.36 -14.74 -9.38
C GLU A 107 5.98 -15.17 -10.81
N LEU A 108 6.06 -14.28 -11.80
CA LEU A 108 5.72 -14.58 -13.19
C LEU A 108 6.78 -15.45 -13.88
N SER A 109 6.34 -16.42 -14.69
CA SER A 109 7.21 -17.21 -15.57
C SER A 109 8.06 -16.31 -16.49
N PRO A 110 9.33 -16.66 -16.78
CA PRO A 110 10.23 -15.84 -17.60
C PRO A 110 9.72 -15.53 -19.01
N ASP A 111 8.91 -16.40 -19.62
CA ASP A 111 8.35 -16.23 -20.98
C ASP A 111 7.03 -15.44 -21.02
N HIS A 112 6.58 -14.86 -19.91
CA HIS A 112 5.29 -14.18 -19.87
C HIS A 112 5.32 -12.82 -20.60
N PRO A 113 4.39 -12.55 -21.55
CA PRO A 113 4.42 -11.31 -22.37
C PRO A 113 4.29 -10.03 -21.54
N LYS A 114 3.64 -10.09 -20.36
CA LYS A 114 3.56 -8.94 -19.43
C LYS A 114 4.86 -8.63 -18.69
N ARG A 115 5.84 -9.55 -18.66
CA ARG A 115 7.13 -9.33 -17.98
C ARG A 115 7.91 -8.19 -18.62
N ALA A 116 7.83 -8.07 -19.95
CA ALA A 116 8.42 -6.95 -20.69
C ALA A 116 7.74 -5.62 -20.35
N LEU A 117 6.41 -5.60 -20.27
CA LEU A 117 5.63 -4.41 -19.93
C LEU A 117 5.91 -3.91 -18.51
N ILE A 118 5.96 -4.80 -17.51
CA ILE A 118 6.28 -4.43 -16.12
C ILE A 118 7.71 -3.87 -16.03
N LYS A 119 8.68 -4.52 -16.68
CA LYS A 119 10.07 -4.02 -16.73
C LYS A 119 10.16 -2.63 -17.35
N GLN A 120 9.45 -2.39 -18.44
CA GLN A 120 9.44 -1.09 -19.11
C GLN A 120 8.88 0.02 -18.22
N GLU A 121 7.80 -0.24 -17.48
CA GLU A 121 7.20 0.73 -16.56
C GLU A 121 8.08 1.03 -15.35
N LEU A 122 8.73 0.00 -14.80
CA LEU A 122 9.68 0.18 -13.70
C LEU A 122 10.81 1.12 -14.12
N VAL A 123 11.34 0.94 -15.34
CA VAL A 123 12.35 1.84 -15.93
C VAL A 123 11.80 3.25 -16.16
N ASN A 124 10.61 3.39 -16.75
CA ASN A 124 10.02 4.70 -17.06
C ASN A 124 9.75 5.55 -15.82
N THR A 125 9.39 4.91 -14.71
CA THR A 125 9.13 5.62 -13.45
C THR A 125 10.41 5.93 -12.68
N SER A 126 11.47 5.12 -12.82
CA SER A 126 12.74 5.27 -12.06
C SER A 126 13.41 6.63 -12.26
N SER A 127 13.14 7.34 -13.37
CA SER A 127 13.79 8.61 -13.69
C SER A 127 13.16 9.86 -13.07
N LEU A 128 12.09 9.78 -12.25
CA LEU A 128 11.35 10.95 -11.70
C LEU A 128 11.13 12.05 -12.77
N GLY A 129 10.95 11.60 -13.99
CA GLY A 129 10.98 12.36 -15.22
C GLY A 129 10.27 11.44 -16.18
N ALA A 130 8.95 11.58 -16.19
CA ALA A 130 8.10 10.86 -17.11
C ALA A 130 8.50 11.32 -18.52
N GLN A 131 9.36 10.55 -19.18
CA GLN A 131 9.42 10.62 -20.63
C GLN A 131 8.00 10.34 -21.11
N HIS A 132 7.47 11.26 -21.91
CA HIS A 132 6.12 11.26 -22.48
C HIS A 132 5.84 9.93 -23.19
N SER A 133 5.53 8.89 -22.44
CA SER A 133 4.91 7.69 -22.96
C SER A 133 3.45 8.05 -23.11
N ASN A 134 3.04 8.07 -24.37
CA ASN A 134 1.68 8.22 -24.83
C ASN A 134 0.74 7.54 -23.81
N ILE A 135 -0.15 8.31 -23.17
CA ILE A 135 -1.15 7.79 -22.24
C ILE A 135 -2.08 6.92 -23.07
N GLN A 136 -1.69 5.67 -23.35
CA GLN A 136 -2.63 4.70 -23.87
C GLN A 136 -3.63 4.48 -22.74
N PRO A 137 -4.93 4.75 -22.96
CA PRO A 137 -5.95 4.44 -22.00
C PRO A 137 -5.92 2.93 -21.82
N THR A 138 -5.32 2.49 -20.73
CA THR A 138 -5.44 1.13 -20.27
C THR A 138 -6.93 0.95 -20.01
N SER A 139 -7.53 -0.12 -20.55
CA SER A 139 -8.97 -0.37 -20.58
C SER A 139 -9.54 -0.69 -19.20
N VAL A 140 -9.03 -0.04 -18.15
CA VAL A 140 -9.57 -0.05 -16.81
C VAL A 140 -10.92 0.64 -16.93
N ILE A 141 -11.97 -0.15 -16.76
CA ILE A 141 -13.36 0.31 -16.75
C ILE A 141 -13.41 1.53 -15.82
N LYS A 142 -13.81 2.69 -16.36
CA LYS A 142 -13.88 3.93 -15.58
C LYS A 142 -14.85 3.70 -14.42
N PRO A 143 -14.40 3.76 -13.15
CA PRO A 143 -15.26 3.44 -12.02
C PRO A 143 -16.49 4.34 -11.98
N THR A 144 -17.61 3.79 -11.54
CA THR A 144 -18.85 4.56 -11.36
C THR A 144 -18.67 5.53 -10.19
N ALA A 145 -19.06 6.79 -10.38
CA ALA A 145 -19.00 7.79 -9.31
C ALA A 145 -20.25 7.64 -8.42
N LEU A 146 -20.03 7.45 -7.13
CA LEU A 146 -21.06 7.19 -6.14
C LEU A 146 -21.29 8.39 -5.24
N THR A 147 -22.52 8.55 -4.76
CA THR A 147 -22.91 9.60 -3.82
C THR A 147 -23.79 8.95 -2.76
N GLY A 148 -23.50 9.20 -1.49
CA GLY A 148 -24.15 8.50 -0.38
C GLY A 148 -23.29 8.49 0.86
N THR A 149 -23.45 7.46 1.69
CA THR A 149 -22.71 7.29 2.93
C THR A 149 -22.07 5.92 2.93
N LEU A 150 -20.77 5.86 3.23
CA LEU A 150 -20.00 4.63 3.37
C LEU A 150 -19.64 4.46 4.85
N GLU A 151 -19.95 3.30 5.41
CA GLU A 151 -19.52 2.94 6.76
C GLU A 151 -18.33 1.99 6.67
N VAL A 152 -17.19 2.37 7.22
CA VAL A 152 -15.98 1.54 7.17
C VAL A 152 -15.51 1.27 8.59
N ARG A 153 -15.39 0.00 8.96
CA ARG A 153 -14.81 -0.43 10.22
C ARG A 153 -13.45 -1.08 9.99
N LEU A 154 -12.40 -0.47 10.53
CA LEU A 154 -11.04 -1.01 10.50
C LEU A 154 -10.74 -1.74 11.80
N MET A 155 -10.55 -3.06 11.71
CA MET A 155 -10.27 -3.92 12.86
C MET A 155 -8.78 -3.91 13.19
N GLY A 156 -7.93 -4.24 12.23
CA GLY A 156 -6.48 -4.33 12.43
C GLY A 156 -5.72 -4.76 11.19
N CYS A 157 -4.40 -4.93 11.31
CA CYS A 157 -3.54 -5.38 10.22
C CYS A 157 -2.40 -6.28 10.72
N GLN A 158 -1.87 -7.12 9.84
CA GLN A 158 -0.77 -8.06 10.14
C GLN A 158 0.19 -8.20 8.96
N ASP A 159 1.35 -8.79 9.21
CA ASP A 159 2.39 -9.14 8.21
C ASP A 159 2.86 -7.95 7.36
N LEU A 160 2.92 -6.76 7.97
CA LEU A 160 3.32 -5.53 7.29
C LEU A 160 4.79 -5.54 6.88
N LEU A 161 5.10 -4.72 5.87
CA LEU A 161 6.46 -4.53 5.41
C LEU A 161 7.32 -3.84 6.50
N GLU A 162 8.35 -4.53 6.98
CA GLU A 162 9.30 -3.97 7.94
C GLU A 162 10.44 -3.21 7.25
N ASN A 163 10.95 -3.73 6.14
CA ASN A 163 12.05 -3.12 5.38
C ASN A 163 11.49 -2.31 4.21
N VAL A 164 11.16 -1.05 4.47
CA VAL A 164 10.64 -0.14 3.43
C VAL A 164 11.78 0.42 2.59
N PRO A 165 11.75 0.29 1.24
CA PRO A 165 12.79 0.83 0.36
C PRO A 165 13.04 2.33 0.58
N GLY A 166 14.31 2.74 0.46
CA GLY A 166 14.70 4.15 0.58
C GLY A 166 14.66 4.73 1.99
N ARG A 167 14.31 3.94 3.00
CA ARG A 167 14.19 4.38 4.40
C ARG A 167 15.17 3.58 5.25
N SER A 168 15.91 4.25 6.13
CA SER A 168 16.78 3.61 7.10
C SER A 168 16.81 4.40 8.40
N ARG A 169 16.95 3.71 9.54
CA ARG A 169 17.13 4.35 10.85
C ARG A 169 18.33 5.32 10.89
N MET A 170 19.31 5.14 10.00
CA MET A 170 20.49 6.01 9.88
C MET A 170 20.30 7.24 8.98
N THR A 171 19.16 7.41 8.30
CA THR A 171 18.90 8.55 7.40
C THR A 171 18.06 9.66 8.03
N SER A 172 18.07 9.80 9.36
CA SER A 172 17.73 11.09 10.00
C SER A 172 18.87 12.09 9.80
N SER A 173 19.23 12.38 8.54
CA SER A 173 19.88 13.67 8.26
C SER A 173 18.80 14.72 8.51
N SER A 174 18.78 15.23 9.74
CA SER A 174 18.25 16.53 10.08
C SER A 174 18.38 17.46 8.87
N PRO A 175 17.30 18.07 8.37
CA PRO A 175 17.47 19.12 7.38
C PRO A 175 18.38 20.15 8.04
N ILE A 176 19.43 20.55 7.32
CA ILE A 176 20.21 21.73 7.67
C ILE A 176 19.21 22.88 7.66
N CYS A 177 18.66 23.16 8.84
CA CYS A 177 17.91 24.34 9.13
C CYS A 177 18.92 25.48 9.05
N GLY A 178 19.00 26.12 7.89
CA GLY A 178 19.62 27.42 7.76
C GLY A 178 18.81 28.41 8.59
N SER A 179 19.15 28.54 9.87
CA SER A 179 18.67 29.63 10.72
C SER A 179 19.65 30.79 10.56
N PRO A 180 19.23 31.98 10.08
CA PRO A 180 20.12 33.12 9.88
C PRO A 180 20.05 34.07 11.07
N SER A 181 20.66 33.72 12.22
CA SER A 181 21.00 34.60 13.37
C SER A 181 21.70 33.66 14.38
N ASP A 182 22.99 33.78 14.71
CA ASP A 182 23.63 34.94 15.31
C ASP A 182 25.13 34.97 15.01
N LEU A 183 25.63 36.17 14.74
CA LEU A 183 27.05 36.48 14.78
C LEU A 183 27.51 36.67 16.23
N ARG A 184 28.79 36.32 16.47
CA ARG A 184 29.63 36.51 17.67
C ARG A 184 29.66 35.27 18.57
N SER A 185 30.80 34.75 19.05
CA SER A 185 32.14 35.31 19.15
C SER A 185 33.17 34.17 19.29
N LEU A 186 34.35 34.38 18.73
CA LEU A 186 35.55 33.58 18.96
C LEU A 186 36.08 33.82 20.38
N SER A 187 36.48 32.77 21.11
CA SER A 187 37.72 32.73 21.90
C SER A 187 37.92 31.41 22.67
N ARG A 188 38.84 30.59 22.14
CA ARG A 188 39.99 29.93 22.79
C ARG A 188 39.96 29.53 24.29
N THR A 189 40.52 28.33 24.49
CA THR A 189 41.47 27.86 25.55
C THR A 189 40.97 27.17 26.84
N ARG A 190 41.45 25.90 26.95
CA ARG A 190 42.21 25.28 28.06
C ARG A 190 41.51 24.65 29.29
N VAL A 191 41.84 23.36 29.45
CA VAL A 191 42.22 22.56 30.65
C VAL A 191 41.26 22.52 31.84
N GLY A 192 40.92 21.28 32.25
CA GLY A 192 41.12 20.87 33.64
C GLY A 192 39.94 20.25 34.39
N LEU A 193 40.23 19.07 34.94
CA LEU A 193 39.66 18.44 36.14
C LEU A 193 38.21 17.91 36.10
N GLY A 194 38.12 16.58 36.19
CA GLY A 194 37.01 15.95 36.90
C GLY A 194 37.21 16.04 38.42
N ILE A 195 36.10 15.92 39.17
CA ILE A 195 35.92 15.13 40.40
C ILE A 195 34.41 15.12 40.77
N HIS A 196 33.91 13.89 40.91
CA HIS A 196 32.73 13.32 41.60
C HIS A 196 31.77 14.19 42.45
N GLY A 197 30.46 13.88 42.34
CA GLY A 197 29.47 14.23 43.36
C GLY A 197 28.02 13.74 43.10
N ARG A 198 27.72 12.49 43.49
CA ARG A 198 26.44 11.92 43.99
C ARG A 198 25.07 12.22 43.32
N SER A 199 24.53 11.13 42.75
CA SER A 199 23.17 10.57 42.96
C SER A 199 21.95 11.49 43.07
N VAL A 200 21.08 11.43 42.05
CA VAL A 200 19.62 11.47 42.23
C VAL A 200 19.02 10.34 41.40
N ALA A 201 18.41 9.38 42.09
CA ALA A 201 17.51 8.42 41.50
C ALA A 201 16.33 9.19 40.87
N GLY A 202 16.25 9.17 39.55
CA GLY A 202 15.13 9.70 38.77
C GLY A 202 14.54 8.59 37.93
N ASN A 203 13.51 7.95 38.48
CA ASN A 203 12.46 7.20 37.80
C ASN A 203 12.85 6.12 36.78
N THR A 204 12.77 4.87 37.23
CA THR A 204 12.15 3.80 36.44
C THR A 204 10.76 4.27 35.99
N LEU A 205 10.48 4.24 34.68
CA LEU A 205 9.26 3.68 34.07
C LEU A 205 9.02 4.23 32.66
N LEU A 206 8.89 3.30 31.71
CA LEU A 206 8.22 3.46 30.41
C LEU A 206 8.99 4.18 29.27
N GLU A 207 10.20 3.71 28.95
CA GLU A 207 10.58 3.59 27.53
C GLU A 207 9.78 2.39 26.97
N THR A 208 8.47 2.59 26.85
CA THR A 208 7.50 1.57 26.45
C THR A 208 7.66 1.37 24.96
N THR A 209 8.11 0.19 24.54
CA THR A 209 7.64 -0.63 23.40
C THR A 209 6.72 0.00 22.32
N PHE A 210 6.96 1.25 21.88
CA PHE A 210 6.22 1.91 20.81
C PHE A 210 6.79 1.58 19.41
N ASP A 211 7.81 0.73 19.34
CA ASP A 211 8.54 0.41 18.10
C ASP A 211 7.69 -0.30 17.03
N TYR A 212 6.48 -0.73 17.37
CA TYR A 212 5.61 -1.52 16.50
C TYR A 212 4.15 -1.05 16.51
N GLU A 213 3.94 0.25 16.67
CA GLU A 213 2.62 0.84 16.51
C GLU A 213 2.39 1.34 15.08
N VAL A 214 1.13 1.21 14.66
CA VAL A 214 0.65 1.53 13.32
C VAL A 214 -0.64 2.33 13.36
N LEU A 215 -0.81 3.11 12.30
CA LEU A 215 -1.96 3.96 12.04
C LEU A 215 -2.51 3.64 10.65
N ALA A 216 -3.82 3.57 10.50
CA ALA A 216 -4.47 3.55 9.20
C ALA A 216 -5.08 4.92 8.90
N VAL A 217 -4.90 5.40 7.67
CA VAL A 217 -5.50 6.63 7.14
C VAL A 217 -6.40 6.28 5.98
N LEU A 218 -7.66 6.72 6.05
CA LEU A 218 -8.65 6.54 4.99
C LEU A 218 -8.71 7.81 4.14
N LYS A 219 -8.63 7.65 2.82
CA LYS A 219 -8.74 8.73 1.85
C LYS A 219 -9.76 8.39 0.78
N VAL A 220 -10.64 9.34 0.47
CA VAL A 220 -11.55 9.24 -0.67
C VAL A 220 -11.12 10.26 -1.71
N ASP A 221 -10.87 9.81 -2.93
CA ASP A 221 -10.35 10.63 -4.03
C ASP A 221 -9.14 11.50 -3.61
N ASN A 222 -8.19 10.90 -2.88
CA ASN A 222 -6.98 11.54 -2.34
C ASN A 222 -7.22 12.64 -1.28
N LYS A 223 -8.40 12.67 -0.66
CA LYS A 223 -8.71 13.52 0.50
C LYS A 223 -8.86 12.67 1.75
N VAL A 224 -8.18 13.03 2.83
CA VAL A 224 -8.30 12.34 4.12
C VAL A 224 -9.71 12.52 4.67
N VAL A 225 -10.38 11.41 4.94
CA VAL A 225 -11.73 11.35 5.52
C VAL A 225 -11.75 10.73 6.91
N GLY A 226 -10.70 9.98 7.27
CA GLY A 226 -10.59 9.37 8.59
C GLY A 226 -9.18 8.87 8.85
N GLN A 227 -8.85 8.70 10.13
CA GLN A 227 -7.61 8.07 10.56
C GLN A 227 -7.87 7.33 11.87
N THR A 228 -7.20 6.21 12.09
CA THR A 228 -7.32 5.47 13.34
C THR A 228 -6.50 6.10 14.47
N ASN A 229 -6.50 5.48 15.64
CA ASN A 229 -5.45 5.73 16.63
C ASN A 229 -4.18 4.94 16.28
N TRP A 230 -3.05 5.32 16.88
CA TRP A 230 -1.88 4.44 16.92
C TRP A 230 -2.21 3.20 17.75
N GLY A 231 -1.93 2.02 17.21
CA GLY A 231 -2.18 0.74 17.86
C GLY A 231 -1.14 -0.31 17.47
N PRO A 232 -0.95 -1.36 18.27
CA PRO A 232 0.00 -2.42 17.96
C PRO A 232 -0.45 -3.24 16.73
N VAL A 233 0.49 -3.75 15.95
CA VAL A 233 0.17 -4.63 14.80
C VAL A 233 -0.45 -5.95 15.27
N ASN A 234 -1.76 -6.12 15.04
CA ASN A 234 -2.51 -7.37 15.19
C ASN A 234 -3.88 -7.26 14.47
N ASN A 235 -4.72 -8.30 14.52
CA ASN A 235 -6.01 -8.34 13.81
C ASN A 235 -7.11 -7.46 14.41
N GLN A 236 -6.90 -6.89 15.59
CA GLN A 236 -7.84 -6.04 16.35
C GLN A 236 -7.08 -4.82 16.90
N ALA A 237 -6.20 -4.25 16.08
CA ALA A 237 -5.31 -3.15 16.47
C ALA A 237 -6.09 -1.88 16.86
N TRP A 238 -7.25 -1.65 16.25
CA TRP A 238 -8.00 -0.40 16.38
C TRP A 238 -9.48 -0.64 16.71
N ASP A 239 -10.13 -1.52 15.97
CA ASP A 239 -11.59 -1.73 16.01
C ASP A 239 -12.42 -0.42 15.92
N GLN A 240 -12.10 0.43 14.94
CA GLN A 240 -12.71 1.75 14.79
C GLN A 240 -13.59 1.84 13.55
N SER A 241 -14.75 2.48 13.70
CA SER A 241 -15.72 2.67 12.62
C SER A 241 -15.78 4.14 12.19
N PHE A 242 -15.90 4.36 10.89
CA PHE A 242 -15.91 5.66 10.23
C PHE A 242 -17.13 5.76 9.34
N VAL A 243 -17.86 6.86 9.45
CA VAL A 243 -18.98 7.18 8.56
C VAL A 243 -18.51 8.27 7.62
N ILE A 244 -18.46 7.97 6.33
CA ILE A 244 -17.85 8.80 5.30
C ILE A 244 -18.93 9.24 4.31
N GLU A 245 -19.09 10.53 4.11
CA GLU A 245 -19.95 11.05 3.05
C GLU A 245 -19.22 11.00 1.70
N LEU A 246 -19.89 10.40 0.71
CA LEU A 246 -19.41 10.28 -0.66
C LEU A 246 -20.09 11.34 -1.52
N ASP A 247 -19.30 12.11 -2.26
CA ASP A 247 -19.78 13.06 -3.28
C ASP A 247 -19.10 12.77 -4.62
N ARG A 248 -19.82 12.06 -5.47
CA ARG A 248 -19.35 11.58 -6.78
C ARG A 248 -17.99 10.87 -6.71
N SER A 249 -17.75 10.18 -5.61
CA SER A 249 -16.50 9.52 -5.29
C SER A 249 -16.39 8.15 -5.91
N ARG A 250 -15.15 7.70 -6.18
CA ARG A 250 -14.90 6.48 -6.96
C ARG A 250 -14.08 5.44 -6.23
N GLU A 251 -13.20 5.90 -5.36
CA GLU A 251 -12.16 5.05 -4.79
C GLU A 251 -11.91 5.42 -3.33
N LEU A 252 -11.79 4.39 -2.50
CA LEU A 252 -11.30 4.47 -1.13
C LEU A 252 -9.86 3.95 -1.11
N GLU A 253 -8.95 4.79 -0.68
CA GLU A 253 -7.56 4.44 -0.36
C GLU A 253 -7.43 4.26 1.15
N ILE A 254 -6.79 3.16 1.55
CA ILE A 254 -6.41 2.89 2.94
C ILE A 254 -4.88 2.79 2.99
N ALA A 255 -4.25 3.69 3.72
CA ALA A 255 -2.82 3.80 3.85
C ALA A 255 -2.37 3.47 5.29
N ILE A 256 -1.41 2.56 5.44
CA ILE A 256 -0.91 2.12 6.75
C ILE A 256 0.48 2.72 7.00
N TYR A 257 0.63 3.37 8.14
CA TYR A 257 1.84 4.04 8.56
C TYR A 257 2.41 3.38 9.81
N TRP A 258 3.73 3.19 9.84
CA TRP A 258 4.46 2.95 11.08
C TRP A 258 4.64 4.25 11.85
N ARG A 259 4.70 4.15 13.19
CA ARG A 259 4.95 5.29 14.08
C ARG A 259 6.39 5.79 14.01
N ASP A 260 7.31 4.97 13.50
CA ASP A 260 8.73 5.27 13.44
C ASP A 260 9.16 5.80 12.05
N TRP A 261 10.48 5.84 11.84
CA TRP A 261 11.13 6.31 10.61
C TRP A 261 10.68 5.57 9.35
N ARG A 262 10.04 4.41 9.47
CA ARG A 262 9.55 3.64 8.32
C ARG A 262 8.38 4.32 7.65
N GLU A 263 7.61 5.18 8.33
CA GLU A 263 6.47 5.93 7.78
C GLU A 263 5.49 5.03 6.98
N LEU A 264 4.97 5.47 5.83
CA LEU A 264 4.01 4.72 4.98
C LEU A 264 4.57 3.36 4.55
N CYS A 265 4.00 2.25 5.01
CA CYS A 265 4.52 0.91 4.71
C CYS A 265 3.64 0.06 3.81
N ALA A 266 2.34 0.37 3.74
CA ALA A 266 1.41 -0.39 2.93
C ALA A 266 0.22 0.45 2.48
N VAL A 267 -0.35 0.13 1.32
CA VAL A 267 -1.54 0.80 0.78
C VAL A 267 -2.51 -0.22 0.19
N LYS A 268 -3.80 0.13 0.19
CA LYS A 268 -4.84 -0.59 -0.54
C LYS A 268 -5.82 0.38 -1.15
N PHE A 269 -6.17 0.14 -2.41
CA PHE A 269 -7.21 0.87 -3.13
C PHE A 269 -8.41 -0.05 -3.32
N LEU A 270 -9.59 0.45 -3.00
CA LEU A 270 -10.86 -0.23 -3.15
C LEU A 270 -11.76 0.61 -4.04
N ARG A 271 -12.33 -0.01 -5.07
CA ARG A 271 -13.30 0.67 -5.90
C ARG A 271 -14.64 0.69 -5.18
N LEU A 272 -15.26 1.86 -5.10
CA LEU A 272 -16.52 1.99 -4.38
C LEU A 272 -17.68 1.32 -5.11
N ASP A 273 -17.57 1.08 -6.43
CA ASP A 273 -18.59 0.37 -7.20
C ASP A 273 -18.72 -1.12 -6.87
N ASP A 274 -17.74 -1.70 -6.18
CA ASP A 274 -17.79 -3.07 -5.69
C ASP A 274 -18.73 -3.23 -4.47
N PHE A 275 -19.15 -2.14 -3.81
CA PHE A 275 -19.99 -2.14 -2.58
C PHE A 275 -21.40 -1.56 -2.79
N LEU A 276 -21.91 -1.64 -4.01
CA LEU A 276 -23.21 -1.05 -4.38
C LEU A 276 -24.44 -1.84 -3.91
N ASP A 277 -24.25 -3.06 -3.41
CA ASP A 277 -25.32 -3.93 -2.93
C ASP A 277 -25.91 -3.49 -1.57
N ASN A 278 -25.23 -2.59 -0.85
CA ASN A 278 -25.57 -2.14 0.50
C ASN A 278 -25.57 -3.28 1.54
N GLU A 279 -24.82 -4.34 1.28
CA GLU A 279 -24.53 -5.37 2.29
C GLU A 279 -23.28 -4.99 3.10
N ARG A 280 -23.11 -5.60 4.28
CA ARG A 280 -21.88 -5.44 5.06
C ARG A 280 -20.85 -6.47 4.60
N HIS A 281 -19.73 -6.00 4.10
CA HIS A 281 -18.66 -6.81 3.53
C HIS A 281 -17.52 -6.97 4.53
N GLY A 282 -17.54 -8.04 5.31
CA GLY A 282 -16.38 -8.44 6.11
C GLY A 282 -15.27 -8.98 5.20
N MET A 283 -14.11 -8.31 5.16
CA MET A 283 -13.06 -8.60 4.19
C MET A 283 -11.66 -8.68 4.81
N CYS A 284 -10.84 -9.54 4.19
CA CYS A 284 -9.42 -9.68 4.47
C CYS A 284 -8.65 -9.22 3.22
N LEU A 285 -8.13 -8.01 3.27
CA LEU A 285 -7.54 -7.32 2.14
C LEU A 285 -6.03 -7.49 2.12
N SER A 286 -5.49 -8.05 1.04
CA SER A 286 -4.05 -8.03 0.80
C SER A 286 -3.59 -6.62 0.45
N LEU A 287 -2.70 -6.08 1.27
CA LEU A 287 -2.08 -4.78 1.11
C LEU A 287 -0.91 -4.85 0.11
N GLU A 288 -0.61 -3.72 -0.51
CA GLU A 288 0.52 -3.55 -1.42
C GLU A 288 1.65 -2.80 -0.69
N PRO A 289 2.89 -3.33 -0.64
CA PRO A 289 3.39 -4.55 -1.30
C PRO A 289 3.19 -5.84 -0.50
N GLN A 290 2.91 -5.73 0.80
CA GLN A 290 2.77 -6.88 1.70
C GLN A 290 1.88 -6.51 2.89
N GLY A 291 1.15 -7.50 3.39
CA GLY A 291 0.38 -7.44 4.62
C GLY A 291 -1.09 -7.74 4.39
N MET A 292 -1.81 -7.95 5.49
CA MET A 292 -3.24 -8.19 5.49
C MET A 292 -3.94 -7.14 6.36
N LEU A 293 -5.00 -6.55 5.83
CA LEU A 293 -5.88 -5.62 6.53
C LEU A 293 -7.24 -6.29 6.74
N PHE A 294 -7.73 -6.22 7.98
CA PHE A 294 -9.05 -6.70 8.37
C PHE A 294 -9.99 -5.49 8.45
N ALA A 295 -10.97 -5.47 7.57
CA ALA A 295 -11.93 -4.38 7.48
C ALA A 295 -13.34 -4.91 7.24
N GLU A 296 -14.32 -4.07 7.52
CA GLU A 296 -15.71 -4.22 7.13
C GLU A 296 -16.13 -2.93 6.44
N VAL A 297 -16.82 -3.05 5.31
CA VAL A 297 -17.29 -1.93 4.46
C VAL A 297 -18.76 -2.12 4.15
#